data_AF-A0A1Z8R9S7-F1
#
_entry.id   AF-A0A1Z8R9S7-F1
#
_cell.length_a   1.000
_cell.length_b   1.000
_cell.length_c   1.000
_cell.angle_alpha   90.00
_cell.angle_beta   90.00
_cell.angle_gamma   90.00
#
_symmetry.space_group_name_H-M   'P 1'
#
loop_
_entity.id
_entity.type
_entity.pdbx_description
1 polymer ?
#
loop_
_entity_poly.entity_id
_entity_poly.type
_entity_poly.pdbx_seq_one_letter_code
_entity_poly.pdbx_strand_id
1 'polypeptide(L)'
;MEYRGPFGTIPTKTPGMHFTELMPHMASRSDKYTMIRSMVTTSNDHPTAGTIALTGFNENAGPVQPNFGSIIAKDQVSTEALPSFFYVGRGIPRDLPRRIEGYGGGALGKAYDPFLVRADEHGEVSIPQLDLLKGITPKRIQDRQRLLQQLDNAERRLESAGIDEWHRTHQSAYGLLADSKARQAFDLTQESDKVRSRYGQTTFGQGCLLARRLAEARVPYIQVNWSEYVETFSPNCDFGWDTHIFNFELLQDRHCPILDRAYSALIDDLSDRGMLDDTLLIAMGEFGRTPKISNRAAREHHKDCYFSIWAGGGIEPGRVIGESDAKAEHPITRPITPLQVGTTIAELCGIGARKRAEMKVLDGGSVIHELI
;
A
#
# COMPACT_ATOMS: atom_id res chain seq x y z
N MET A 1 33.01 9.70 -5.41
CA MET A 1 31.89 9.31 -6.28
C MET A 1 30.76 10.28 -6.00
N GLU A 2 30.29 11.03 -7.01
CA GLU A 2 29.28 12.09 -6.82
C GLU A 2 27.85 11.61 -7.14
N TYR A 3 27.73 10.73 -8.14
CA TYR A 3 26.50 10.08 -8.57
C TYR A 3 26.69 8.56 -8.58
N ARG A 4 25.57 7.82 -8.40
CA ARG A 4 25.51 6.35 -8.30
C ARG A 4 26.22 5.88 -7.01
N GLY A 5 25.54 5.08 -6.18
CA GLY A 5 26.09 4.64 -4.88
C GLY A 5 27.29 3.70 -5.03
N PRO A 6 27.82 3.14 -3.92
CA PRO A 6 28.99 2.25 -3.96
C PRO A 6 28.69 0.85 -4.53
N PHE A 7 27.42 0.54 -4.85
CA PHE A 7 27.00 -0.79 -5.27
C PHE A 7 27.18 -1.03 -6.77
N GLY A 8 27.53 -2.27 -7.12
CA GLY A 8 27.57 -2.75 -8.49
C GLY A 8 26.17 -2.88 -9.11
N THR A 9 26.14 -3.03 -10.43
CA THR A 9 24.91 -3.33 -11.19
C THR A 9 24.94 -4.75 -11.72
N ILE A 10 23.79 -5.42 -11.68
CA ILE A 10 23.58 -6.73 -12.29
C ILE A 10 22.59 -6.64 -13.46
N PRO A 11 22.75 -7.46 -14.51
CA PRO A 11 21.75 -7.58 -15.56
C PRO A 11 20.47 -8.20 -14.98
N THR A 12 19.36 -7.99 -15.69
CA THR A 12 18.09 -8.64 -15.39
C THR A 12 17.65 -9.47 -16.59
N LYS A 13 16.57 -10.25 -16.46
CA LYS A 13 15.97 -10.97 -17.61
C LYS A 13 15.33 -10.03 -18.63
N THR A 14 14.93 -8.83 -18.22
CA THR A 14 14.35 -7.81 -19.10
C THR A 14 15.44 -6.95 -19.74
N PRO A 15 15.60 -6.94 -21.07
CA PRO A 15 16.60 -6.12 -21.75
C PRO A 15 16.46 -4.63 -21.40
N GLY A 16 17.59 -3.94 -21.21
CA GLY A 16 17.62 -2.52 -20.82
C GLY A 16 17.34 -2.26 -19.33
N MET A 17 16.92 -3.27 -18.57
CA MET A 17 16.70 -3.16 -17.13
C MET A 17 17.92 -3.70 -16.37
N HIS A 18 18.43 -2.88 -15.44
CA HIS A 18 19.54 -3.21 -14.54
C HIS A 18 19.13 -2.92 -13.10
N PHE A 19 19.60 -3.77 -12.20
CA PHE A 19 19.37 -3.67 -10.76
C PHE A 19 20.71 -3.55 -10.03
N THR A 20 20.68 -3.14 -8.77
CA THR A 20 21.84 -3.28 -7.89
C THR A 20 22.08 -4.76 -7.58
N GLU A 21 23.33 -5.14 -7.32
CA GLU A 21 23.69 -6.49 -6.84
C GLU A 21 22.98 -6.89 -5.53
N LEU A 22 22.43 -5.92 -4.81
CA LEU A 22 21.66 -6.13 -3.58
C LEU A 22 20.24 -6.68 -3.80
N MET A 23 19.75 -6.70 -5.05
CA MET A 23 18.37 -7.12 -5.38
C MET A 23 18.34 -8.28 -6.41
N PRO A 24 19.07 -9.40 -6.17
CA PRO A 24 19.21 -10.48 -7.15
C PRO A 24 17.90 -11.24 -7.40
N HIS A 25 17.03 -11.39 -6.40
CA HIS A 25 15.78 -12.11 -6.57
C HIS A 25 14.83 -11.35 -7.51
N MET A 26 14.71 -10.04 -7.33
CA MET A 26 13.93 -9.20 -8.23
C MET A 26 14.52 -9.14 -9.63
N ALA A 27 15.84 -9.04 -9.77
CA ALA A 27 16.51 -9.05 -11.07
C ALA A 27 16.16 -10.32 -11.88
N SER A 28 16.18 -11.48 -11.23
CA SER A 28 15.84 -12.79 -11.83
C SER A 28 14.35 -12.99 -12.15
N ARG A 29 13.48 -12.05 -11.76
CA ARG A 29 12.02 -12.06 -11.98
C ARG A 29 11.52 -10.87 -12.80
N SER A 30 12.43 -10.09 -13.38
CA SER A 30 12.09 -8.91 -14.20
C SER A 30 11.21 -9.22 -15.41
N ASP A 31 11.15 -10.47 -15.84
CA ASP A 31 10.24 -11.00 -16.85
C ASP A 31 8.79 -11.18 -16.36
N LYS A 32 8.52 -11.01 -15.05
CA LYS A 32 7.19 -11.14 -14.43
C LYS A 32 6.53 -9.80 -14.09
N TYR A 33 7.22 -8.68 -14.29
CA TYR A 33 6.71 -7.36 -13.93
C TYR A 33 7.18 -6.29 -14.91
N THR A 34 6.52 -5.14 -14.86
CA THR A 34 6.87 -3.94 -15.59
C THR A 34 7.33 -2.85 -14.64
N MET A 35 8.40 -2.16 -15.01
CA MET A 35 8.95 -1.04 -14.24
C MET A 35 8.67 0.28 -14.94
N ILE A 36 8.03 1.22 -14.24
CA ILE A 36 7.94 2.62 -14.67
C ILE A 36 9.09 3.39 -14.04
N ARG A 37 9.86 4.16 -14.82
CA ARG A 37 11.03 4.93 -14.36
C ARG A 37 10.91 6.44 -14.55
N SER A 38 9.76 6.91 -15.01
CA SER A 38 9.46 8.34 -15.20
C SER A 38 8.42 8.87 -14.21
N MET A 39 8.31 8.24 -13.03
CA MET A 39 7.39 8.71 -12.00
C MET A 39 7.82 10.07 -11.46
N VAL A 40 6.87 10.99 -11.26
CA VAL A 40 7.10 12.29 -10.64
C VAL A 40 5.98 12.64 -9.66
N THR A 41 6.32 13.36 -8.60
CA THR A 41 5.35 13.93 -7.65
C THR A 41 5.60 15.42 -7.46
N THR A 42 4.67 16.11 -6.82
CA THR A 42 4.73 17.58 -6.66
C THR A 42 5.33 18.04 -5.34
N SER A 43 5.67 17.13 -4.42
CA SER A 43 6.20 17.45 -3.10
C SER A 43 7.41 16.59 -2.71
N ASN A 44 8.36 17.19 -1.98
CA ASN A 44 9.45 16.50 -1.30
C ASN A 44 9.16 16.28 0.20
N ASP A 45 8.02 16.75 0.71
CA ASP A 45 7.60 16.58 2.11
C ASP A 45 6.86 15.25 2.28
N HIS A 46 7.25 14.41 3.23
CA HIS A 46 6.71 13.06 3.41
C HIS A 46 5.19 13.02 3.61
N PRO A 47 4.58 13.79 4.54
CA PRO A 47 3.12 13.80 4.71
C PRO A 47 2.37 14.19 3.43
N THR A 48 2.85 15.23 2.75
CA THR A 48 2.22 15.72 1.52
C THR A 48 2.40 14.72 0.38
N ALA A 49 3.62 14.25 0.14
CA ALA A 49 3.95 13.31 -0.92
C ALA A 49 3.27 11.95 -0.72
N GLY A 50 3.24 11.45 0.51
CA GLY A 50 2.51 10.23 0.85
C GLY A 50 1.01 10.36 0.61
N THR A 51 0.43 11.52 0.91
CA THR A 51 -0.99 11.79 0.61
C THR A 51 -1.22 11.78 -0.90
N ILE A 52 -0.33 12.40 -1.69
CA ILE A 52 -0.40 12.35 -3.16
C ILE A 52 -0.25 10.91 -3.67
N ALA A 53 0.67 10.13 -3.10
CA ALA A 53 0.92 8.75 -3.51
C ALA A 53 -0.30 7.83 -3.32
N LEU A 54 -1.11 8.11 -2.29
CA LEU A 54 -2.26 7.30 -1.92
C LEU A 54 -3.58 7.78 -2.53
N THR A 55 -3.66 9.05 -2.94
CA THR A 55 -4.91 9.68 -3.39
C THR A 55 -4.84 10.26 -4.81
N GLY A 56 -3.64 10.49 -5.33
CA GLY A 56 -3.40 11.22 -6.58
C GLY A 56 -3.46 12.74 -6.45
N PHE A 57 -3.75 13.29 -5.26
CA PHE A 57 -3.96 14.73 -5.07
C PHE A 57 -3.12 15.32 -3.95
N ASN A 58 -2.85 16.63 -4.06
CA ASN A 58 -2.26 17.39 -2.97
C ASN A 58 -3.25 17.51 -1.79
N GLU A 59 -2.74 17.46 -0.57
CA GLU A 59 -3.50 17.54 0.68
C GLU A 59 -4.34 18.83 0.81
N ASN A 60 -3.83 19.94 0.28
CA ASN A 60 -4.47 21.26 0.36
C ASN A 60 -5.74 21.41 -0.49
N ALA A 61 -6.16 20.37 -1.22
CA ALA A 61 -7.36 20.42 -2.05
C ALA A 61 -8.65 20.62 -1.24
N GLY A 62 -8.67 20.26 0.05
CA GLY A 62 -9.87 20.27 0.90
C GLY A 62 -10.97 19.32 0.40
N PRO A 63 -11.80 18.78 1.29
CA PRO A 63 -11.40 17.61 2.10
C PRO A 63 -10.37 16.70 1.40
N VAL A 64 -9.53 16.01 2.20
CA VAL A 64 -8.55 15.04 1.67
C VAL A 64 -9.24 14.06 0.72
N GLN A 65 -8.68 13.88 -0.46
CA GLN A 65 -9.23 12.96 -1.46
C GLN A 65 -9.12 11.51 -0.95
N PRO A 66 -10.07 10.63 -1.31
CA PRO A 66 -10.06 9.25 -0.81
C PRO A 66 -8.82 8.50 -1.30
N ASN A 67 -8.33 7.60 -0.45
CA ASN A 67 -7.34 6.58 -0.84
C ASN A 67 -7.88 5.73 -2.00
N PHE A 68 -7.01 5.25 -2.90
CA PHE A 68 -7.41 4.34 -3.98
C PHE A 68 -8.16 3.10 -3.49
N GLY A 69 -7.75 2.52 -2.36
CA GLY A 69 -8.44 1.42 -1.70
C GLY A 69 -9.83 1.78 -1.19
N SER A 70 -10.05 3.00 -0.72
CA SER A 70 -11.36 3.50 -0.30
C SER A 70 -12.31 3.69 -1.50
N ILE A 71 -11.78 4.13 -2.65
CA ILE A 71 -12.55 4.20 -3.90
C ILE A 71 -13.01 2.80 -4.31
N ILE A 72 -12.10 1.82 -4.25
CA ILE A 72 -12.41 0.42 -4.59
C ILE A 72 -13.41 -0.16 -3.59
N ALA A 73 -13.22 0.04 -2.29
CA ALA A 73 -14.14 -0.45 -1.26
C ALA A 73 -15.57 0.12 -1.38
N LYS A 74 -15.70 1.33 -1.93
CA LYS A 74 -17.01 1.94 -2.17
C LYS A 74 -17.77 1.30 -3.34
N ASP A 75 -17.08 0.85 -4.38
CA ASP A 75 -17.69 0.19 -5.54
C ASP A 75 -17.83 -1.32 -5.34
N GLN A 76 -16.79 -1.95 -4.79
CA GLN A 76 -16.68 -3.39 -4.61
C GLN A 76 -16.86 -3.75 -3.14
N VAL A 77 -18.11 -3.96 -2.74
CA VAL A 77 -18.42 -4.56 -1.44
C VAL A 77 -18.01 -6.03 -1.50
N SER A 78 -17.09 -6.43 -0.61
CA SER A 78 -16.67 -7.82 -0.47
C SER A 78 -17.89 -8.71 -0.25
N THR A 79 -17.98 -9.79 -1.03
CA THR A 79 -19.06 -10.78 -0.89
C THR A 79 -18.83 -11.72 0.30
N GLU A 80 -17.63 -11.70 0.87
CA GLU A 80 -17.24 -12.49 2.04
C GLU A 80 -17.40 -11.66 3.33
N ALA A 81 -17.34 -12.29 4.50
CA ALA A 81 -17.45 -11.63 5.81
C ALA A 81 -16.27 -10.67 6.15
N LEU A 82 -15.41 -10.35 5.17
CA LEU A 82 -14.22 -9.52 5.31
C LEU A 82 -14.47 -8.10 4.75
N PRO A 83 -13.91 -7.05 5.39
CA PRO A 83 -13.81 -5.71 4.81
C PRO A 83 -13.22 -5.70 3.39
N SER A 84 -13.67 -4.76 2.56
CA SER A 84 -13.15 -4.63 1.19
C SER A 84 -11.74 -4.04 1.10
N PHE A 85 -11.32 -3.28 2.11
CA PHE A 85 -10.03 -2.59 2.15
C PHE A 85 -9.31 -2.88 3.45
N PHE A 86 -8.14 -3.51 3.33
CA PHE A 86 -7.22 -3.74 4.42
C PHE A 86 -5.97 -2.88 4.29
N TYR A 87 -5.50 -2.39 5.44
CA TYR A 87 -4.17 -1.82 5.59
C TYR A 87 -3.36 -2.72 6.52
N VAL A 88 -2.28 -3.28 5.99
CA VAL A 88 -1.36 -4.18 6.67
C VAL A 88 -0.09 -3.41 7.03
N GLY A 89 0.12 -3.13 8.32
CA GLY A 89 1.30 -2.38 8.77
C GLY A 89 1.32 -2.18 10.28
N ARG A 90 2.41 -1.60 10.81
CA ARG A 90 2.54 -1.35 12.27
C ARG A 90 1.59 -0.26 12.77
N GLY A 91 1.28 0.71 11.92
CA GLY A 91 0.37 1.82 12.20
C GLY A 91 0.14 2.68 10.95
N ILE A 92 -0.65 3.75 11.12
CA ILE A 92 -0.92 4.75 10.07
C ILE A 92 0.38 5.49 9.78
N PRO A 93 0.80 5.61 8.50
CA PRO A 93 2.13 6.10 8.20
C PRO A 93 2.24 7.59 8.55
N ARG A 94 3.44 8.00 8.97
CA ARG A 94 3.71 9.33 9.54
C ARG A 94 5.16 9.76 9.43
N ASP A 95 5.33 11.08 9.38
CA ASP A 95 6.58 11.81 9.58
C ASP A 95 6.40 12.62 10.85
N LEU A 96 7.17 12.32 11.90
CA LEU A 96 6.85 12.71 13.27
C LEU A 96 6.60 14.22 13.41
N PRO A 97 5.50 14.65 14.05
CA PRO A 97 4.39 13.86 14.62
C PRO A 97 3.20 13.66 13.65
N ARG A 98 3.31 14.13 12.41
CA ARG A 98 2.24 14.30 11.42
C ARG A 98 1.91 12.99 10.71
N ARG A 99 0.62 12.63 10.69
CA ARG A 99 0.14 11.50 9.89
C ARG A 99 0.09 11.89 8.43
N ILE A 100 0.32 10.91 7.57
CA ILE A 100 -0.06 11.00 6.16
C ILE A 100 -1.59 10.94 6.11
N GLU A 101 -2.26 12.01 5.68
CA GLU A 101 -3.72 12.11 5.77
C GLU A 101 -4.45 11.27 4.72
N GLY A 102 -3.82 11.01 3.56
CA GLY A 102 -4.38 10.21 2.47
C GLY A 102 -4.54 8.70 2.71
N TYR A 103 -4.39 8.23 3.94
CA TYR A 103 -4.45 6.78 4.26
C TYR A 103 -5.86 6.18 4.19
N GLY A 104 -6.91 7.01 4.24
CA GLY A 104 -8.28 6.57 4.47
C GLY A 104 -9.32 7.11 3.50
N GLY A 105 -10.59 7.09 3.96
CA GLY A 105 -11.77 7.38 3.16
C GLY A 105 -11.90 8.83 2.72
N GLY A 106 -11.21 9.77 3.35
CA GLY A 106 -11.19 11.18 2.95
C GLY A 106 -12.60 11.73 2.69
N ALA A 107 -12.82 12.32 1.52
CA ALA A 107 -14.11 12.86 1.07
C ALA A 107 -15.25 11.80 0.97
N LEU A 108 -14.95 10.50 0.92
CA LEU A 108 -15.96 9.44 0.98
C LEU A 108 -16.41 9.13 2.41
N GLY A 109 -15.68 9.62 3.41
CA GLY A 109 -15.95 9.43 4.83
C GLY A 109 -15.32 8.16 5.41
N LYS A 110 -15.24 8.14 6.73
CA LYS A 110 -14.56 7.08 7.51
C LYS A 110 -15.18 5.69 7.38
N ALA A 111 -16.41 5.59 6.89
CA ALA A 111 -17.03 4.31 6.56
C ALA A 111 -16.27 3.52 5.48
N TYR A 112 -15.37 4.17 4.73
CA TYR A 112 -14.48 3.56 3.75
C TYR A 112 -13.00 3.65 4.18
N ASP A 113 -12.70 3.92 5.45
CA ASP A 113 -11.36 3.78 6.00
C ASP A 113 -10.90 2.30 5.92
N PRO A 114 -9.59 2.06 5.78
CA PRO A 114 -9.08 0.70 5.80
C PRO A 114 -9.29 0.03 7.15
N PHE A 115 -9.51 -1.29 7.10
CA PHE A 115 -9.42 -2.14 8.26
C PHE A 115 -7.93 -2.42 8.58
N LEU A 116 -7.46 -1.90 9.71
CA LEU A 116 -6.04 -1.98 10.09
C LEU A 116 -5.73 -3.36 10.66
N VAL A 117 -4.68 -4.00 10.15
CA VAL A 117 -4.14 -5.24 10.69
C VAL A 117 -2.62 -5.18 10.73
N ARG A 118 -2.03 -5.87 11.71
CA ARG A 118 -0.59 -5.92 11.90
C ARG A 118 -0.15 -7.37 12.02
N ALA A 119 0.89 -7.74 11.29
CA ALA A 119 1.65 -8.96 11.54
C ALA A 119 3.00 -8.59 12.15
N ASP A 120 3.44 -9.28 13.20
CA ASP A 120 4.79 -9.13 13.72
C ASP A 120 5.80 -10.07 13.03
N GLU A 121 7.07 -10.04 13.43
CA GLU A 121 8.10 -10.94 12.88
C GLU A 121 7.87 -12.43 13.15
N HIS A 122 7.11 -12.76 14.20
CA HIS A 122 6.73 -14.12 14.57
C HIS A 122 5.46 -14.61 13.87
N GLY A 123 4.86 -13.77 13.03
CA GLY A 123 3.64 -14.07 12.28
C GLY A 123 2.37 -14.00 13.14
N GLU A 124 2.44 -13.44 14.34
CA GLU A 124 1.25 -13.16 15.13
C GLU A 124 0.52 -11.96 14.53
N VAL A 125 -0.78 -12.15 14.26
CA VAL A 125 -1.62 -11.11 13.68
C VAL A 125 -2.46 -10.45 14.77
N SER A 126 -2.36 -9.14 14.86
CA SER A 126 -3.19 -8.31 15.74
C SER A 126 -4.06 -7.36 14.94
N ILE A 127 -5.27 -7.14 15.47
CA ILE A 127 -6.29 -6.28 14.87
C ILE A 127 -6.63 -5.22 15.94
N PRO A 128 -6.06 -4.00 15.86
CA PRO A 128 -6.25 -2.97 16.87
C PRO A 128 -7.71 -2.65 17.18
N GLN A 129 -8.60 -2.76 16.18
CA GLN A 129 -10.03 -2.53 16.32
C GLN A 129 -10.70 -3.55 17.26
N LEU A 130 -10.17 -4.78 17.35
CA LEU A 130 -10.68 -5.79 18.29
C LEU A 130 -10.28 -5.52 19.73
N ASP A 131 -9.18 -4.80 19.97
CA ASP A 131 -8.79 -4.39 21.32
C ASP A 131 -9.82 -3.43 21.92
N LEU A 132 -10.45 -2.58 21.09
CA LEU A 132 -11.54 -1.70 21.50
C LEU A 132 -12.82 -2.46 21.89
N LEU A 133 -12.95 -3.73 21.48
CA LEU A 133 -14.08 -4.60 21.82
C LEU A 133 -13.85 -5.41 23.10
N LYS A 134 -12.63 -5.41 23.66
CA LYS A 134 -12.33 -6.12 24.91
C LYS A 134 -13.23 -5.59 26.05
N GLY A 135 -14.09 -6.46 26.57
CA GLY A 135 -15.07 -6.12 27.63
C GLY A 135 -16.46 -5.71 27.13
N ILE A 136 -16.72 -5.74 25.81
CA ILE A 136 -18.05 -5.54 25.22
C ILE A 136 -18.65 -6.92 24.89
N THR A 137 -19.73 -7.28 25.60
CA THR A 137 -20.46 -8.54 25.34
C THR A 137 -21.44 -8.39 24.16
N PRO A 138 -21.76 -9.47 23.42
CA PRO A 138 -22.76 -9.42 22.34
C PRO A 138 -24.11 -8.82 22.79
N LYS A 139 -24.53 -9.12 24.03
CA LYS A 139 -25.72 -8.55 24.66
C LYS A 139 -25.63 -7.04 24.80
N ARG A 140 -24.49 -6.50 25.26
CA ARG A 140 -24.28 -5.05 25.43
C ARG A 140 -24.33 -4.30 24.10
N ILE A 141 -24.03 -4.97 22.99
CA ILE A 141 -24.09 -4.41 21.65
C ILE A 141 -25.51 -4.42 21.14
N GLN A 142 -26.22 -5.55 21.28
CA GLN A 142 -27.64 -5.62 20.95
C GLN A 142 -28.44 -4.59 21.75
N ASP A 143 -28.12 -4.41 23.04
CA ASP A 143 -28.74 -3.39 23.89
C ASP A 143 -28.44 -1.98 23.38
N ARG A 144 -27.20 -1.69 22.97
CA ARG A 144 -26.82 -0.41 22.34
C ARG A 144 -27.53 -0.19 21.01
N GLN A 145 -27.57 -1.20 20.13
CA GLN A 145 -28.26 -1.13 18.84
C GLN A 145 -29.76 -0.90 19.02
N ARG A 146 -30.38 -1.58 19.99
CA ARG A 146 -31.79 -1.40 20.32
C ARG A 146 -32.06 -0.02 20.90
N LEU A 147 -31.21 0.47 21.80
CA LEU A 147 -31.33 1.81 22.38
C LEU A 147 -31.13 2.89 21.30
N LEU A 148 -30.17 2.69 20.39
CA LEU A 148 -29.94 3.57 19.23
C LEU A 148 -31.12 3.56 18.27
N GLN A 149 -31.65 2.40 17.88
CA GLN A 149 -32.87 2.33 17.07
C GLN A 149 -34.07 3.00 17.75
N GLN A 150 -34.14 2.98 19.08
CA GLN A 150 -35.17 3.70 19.84
C GLN A 150 -34.92 5.22 19.84
N LEU A 151 -33.66 5.65 19.91
CA LEU A 151 -33.26 7.06 19.81
C LEU A 151 -33.42 7.61 18.38
N ASP A 152 -33.04 6.86 17.35
CA ASP A 152 -33.18 7.20 15.92
C ASP A 152 -34.64 7.34 15.51
N ASN A 153 -35.52 6.53 16.11
CA ASN A 153 -36.96 6.70 15.93
C ASN A 153 -37.48 8.01 16.55
N ALA A 154 -36.75 8.61 17.50
CA ALA A 154 -37.02 9.91 18.10
C ALA A 154 -36.27 11.08 17.41
N GLU A 155 -35.09 10.84 16.81
CA GLU A 155 -34.17 11.85 16.26
C GLU A 155 -34.17 11.92 14.71
N ARG A 156 -35.32 11.72 14.06
CA ARG A 156 -35.46 11.93 12.60
C ARG A 156 -35.28 13.41 12.12
N ARG A 157 -34.52 14.24 12.83
CA ARG A 157 -34.27 15.67 12.50
C ARG A 157 -32.83 16.17 12.64
N LEU A 158 -31.83 15.38 13.06
CA LEU A 158 -30.42 15.82 13.09
C LEU A 158 -29.48 14.72 12.54
N GLU A 159 -28.45 15.16 11.84
CA GLU A 159 -27.62 14.46 10.83
C GLU A 159 -27.08 13.04 11.19
N SER A 160 -27.22 12.09 10.26
CA SER A 160 -26.97 10.64 10.42
C SER A 160 -25.52 10.16 10.12
N ALA A 161 -24.53 11.05 10.05
CA ALA A 161 -23.22 10.68 9.50
C ALA A 161 -22.35 9.81 10.45
N GLY A 162 -22.48 9.97 11.77
CA GLY A 162 -21.62 9.27 12.75
C GLY A 162 -22.08 7.85 13.13
N ILE A 163 -23.34 7.51 12.88
CA ILE A 163 -23.96 6.24 13.31
C ILE A 163 -23.69 5.13 12.28
N ASP A 164 -23.77 5.45 10.98
CA ASP A 164 -23.42 4.52 9.90
C ASP A 164 -21.93 4.12 9.93
N GLU A 165 -21.06 5.04 10.38
CA GLU A 165 -19.62 4.83 10.60
C GLU A 165 -19.37 3.81 11.72
N TRP A 166 -19.99 4.01 12.89
CA TRP A 166 -19.87 3.08 14.02
C TRP A 166 -20.39 1.69 13.64
N HIS A 167 -21.54 1.64 12.96
CA HIS A 167 -22.18 0.39 12.57
C HIS A 167 -21.34 -0.44 11.59
N ARG A 168 -20.78 0.14 10.52
CA ARG A 168 -20.01 -0.63 9.52
C ARG A 168 -18.70 -1.18 10.06
N THR A 169 -17.92 -0.37 10.77
CA THR A 169 -16.64 -0.80 11.33
C THR A 169 -16.82 -1.88 12.39
N HIS A 170 -17.81 -1.74 13.28
CA HIS A 170 -18.09 -2.75 14.29
C HIS A 170 -18.72 -4.00 13.69
N GLN A 171 -19.67 -3.89 12.76
CA GLN A 171 -20.24 -5.05 12.07
C GLN A 171 -19.16 -5.86 11.35
N SER A 172 -18.21 -5.20 10.68
CA SER A 172 -17.09 -5.88 10.02
C SER A 172 -16.18 -6.60 11.00
N ALA A 173 -15.86 -5.96 12.13
CA ALA A 173 -15.06 -6.58 13.20
C ALA A 173 -15.78 -7.80 13.83
N TYR A 174 -17.09 -7.72 14.05
CA TYR A 174 -17.89 -8.85 14.55
C TYR A 174 -18.08 -9.96 13.52
N GLY A 175 -18.32 -9.60 12.26
CA GLY A 175 -18.40 -10.56 11.15
C GLY A 175 -17.12 -11.37 11.04
N LEU A 176 -15.96 -10.70 11.12
CA LEU A 176 -14.64 -11.32 11.13
C LEU A 176 -14.46 -12.29 12.31
N LEU A 177 -14.91 -11.92 13.52
CA LEU A 177 -14.83 -12.82 14.69
C LEU A 177 -15.76 -14.03 14.57
N ALA A 178 -16.95 -13.84 14.01
CA ALA A 178 -17.96 -14.88 13.90
C ALA A 178 -17.62 -15.89 12.79
N ASP A 179 -17.06 -15.43 11.69
CA ASP A 179 -16.74 -16.25 10.52
C ASP A 179 -15.43 -17.02 10.71
N SER A 180 -15.45 -18.34 10.50
CA SER A 180 -14.27 -19.20 10.64
C SER A 180 -13.29 -19.04 9.47
N LYS A 181 -13.78 -18.81 8.25
CA LYS A 181 -12.93 -18.57 7.06
C LYS A 181 -12.24 -17.22 7.19
N ALA A 182 -12.95 -16.19 7.65
CA ALA A 182 -12.36 -14.88 7.92
C ALA A 182 -11.20 -14.99 8.91
N ARG A 183 -11.37 -15.73 10.01
CA ARG A 183 -10.28 -15.98 10.99
C ARG A 183 -9.10 -16.74 10.39
N GLN A 184 -9.35 -17.73 9.54
CA GLN A 184 -8.29 -18.48 8.88
C GLN A 184 -7.43 -17.58 7.99
N ALA A 185 -7.98 -16.55 7.35
CA ALA A 185 -7.20 -15.63 6.52
C ALA A 185 -6.07 -14.91 7.30
N PHE A 186 -6.26 -14.68 8.61
CA PHE A 186 -5.26 -14.02 9.48
C PHE A 186 -4.29 -14.99 10.18
N ASP A 187 -4.51 -16.29 10.06
CA ASP A 187 -3.72 -17.30 10.76
C ASP A 187 -2.50 -17.71 9.94
N LEU A 188 -1.38 -17.02 10.15
CA LEU A 188 -0.10 -17.33 9.50
C LEU A 188 0.52 -18.64 9.99
N THR A 189 0.04 -19.21 11.11
CA THR A 189 0.57 -20.49 11.63
C THR A 189 0.16 -21.68 10.76
N GLN A 190 -0.81 -21.51 9.87
CA GLN A 190 -1.19 -22.51 8.86
C GLN A 190 -0.19 -22.61 7.71
N GLU A 191 0.73 -21.65 7.59
CA GLU A 191 1.79 -21.67 6.59
C GLU A 191 2.98 -22.48 7.07
N SER A 192 3.49 -23.36 6.22
CA SER A 192 4.71 -24.10 6.53
C SER A 192 5.90 -23.16 6.80
N ASP A 193 6.82 -23.59 7.65
CA ASP A 193 8.05 -22.84 7.95
C ASP A 193 8.85 -22.49 6.68
N LYS A 194 8.79 -23.36 5.65
CA LYS A 194 9.40 -23.10 4.35
C LYS A 194 8.78 -21.89 3.67
N VAL A 195 7.44 -21.78 3.65
CA VAL A 195 6.74 -20.64 3.06
C VAL A 195 7.06 -19.38 3.84
N ARG A 196 6.91 -19.41 5.17
CA ARG A 196 7.21 -18.26 6.04
C ARG A 196 8.66 -17.78 5.89
N SER A 197 9.59 -18.72 5.77
CA SER A 197 11.00 -18.43 5.53
C SER A 197 11.24 -17.81 4.16
N ARG A 198 10.46 -18.08 3.11
CA ARG A 198 10.67 -17.39 1.82
C ARG A 198 10.40 -15.89 1.94
N TYR A 199 9.38 -15.47 2.70
CA TYR A 199 9.10 -14.05 2.94
C TYR A 199 10.07 -13.40 3.95
N GLY A 200 10.60 -14.20 4.87
CA GLY A 200 11.47 -13.74 5.95
C GLY A 200 10.72 -13.38 7.22
N GLN A 201 11.40 -13.52 8.37
CA GLN A 201 10.87 -13.22 9.70
C GLN A 201 11.05 -11.74 10.02
N THR A 202 10.38 -10.89 9.24
CA THR A 202 10.31 -9.45 9.48
C THR A 202 8.85 -9.03 9.42
N THR A 203 8.51 -7.91 10.08
CA THR A 203 7.14 -7.37 10.03
C THR A 203 6.68 -7.16 8.59
N PHE A 204 7.54 -6.61 7.70
CA PHE A 204 7.19 -6.45 6.29
C PHE A 204 7.00 -7.79 5.57
N GLY A 205 7.90 -8.75 5.77
CA GLY A 205 7.79 -10.08 5.15
C GLY A 205 6.53 -10.82 5.58
N GLN A 206 6.23 -10.86 6.87
CA GLN A 206 5.00 -11.47 7.38
C GLN A 206 3.74 -10.66 6.97
N GLY A 207 3.86 -9.34 6.81
CA GLY A 207 2.81 -8.49 6.23
C GLY A 207 2.50 -8.82 4.77
N CYS A 208 3.52 -9.06 3.94
CA CYS A 208 3.34 -9.55 2.57
C CYS A 208 2.71 -10.94 2.53
N LEU A 209 3.10 -11.83 3.45
CA LEU A 209 2.49 -13.16 3.57
C LEU A 209 1.01 -13.08 3.97
N LEU A 210 0.66 -12.20 4.91
CA LEU A 210 -0.72 -11.91 5.28
C LEU A 210 -1.50 -11.34 4.10
N ALA A 211 -0.91 -10.40 3.34
CA ALA A 211 -1.55 -9.86 2.15
C ALA A 211 -1.86 -10.94 1.11
N ARG A 212 -0.97 -11.93 0.90
CA ARG A 212 -1.27 -13.07 0.03
C ARG A 212 -2.49 -13.86 0.52
N ARG A 213 -2.60 -14.15 1.81
CA ARG A 213 -3.78 -14.87 2.37
C ARG A 213 -5.06 -14.05 2.26
N LEU A 214 -4.99 -12.73 2.43
CA LEU A 214 -6.12 -11.82 2.20
C LEU A 214 -6.54 -11.80 0.73
N ALA A 215 -5.58 -11.86 -0.20
CA ALA A 215 -5.86 -11.97 -1.63
C ALA A 215 -6.53 -13.32 -1.97
N GLU A 216 -6.10 -14.43 -1.35
CA GLU A 216 -6.77 -15.73 -1.50
C GLU A 216 -8.21 -15.71 -0.98
N ALA A 217 -8.45 -14.92 0.06
CA ALA A 217 -9.78 -14.65 0.59
C ALA A 217 -10.57 -13.60 -0.23
N ARG A 218 -10.07 -13.21 -1.40
CA ARG A 218 -10.69 -12.26 -2.35
C ARG A 218 -10.98 -10.89 -1.77
N VAL A 219 -10.11 -10.40 -0.90
CA VAL A 219 -10.16 -9.00 -0.46
C VAL A 219 -9.86 -8.09 -1.65
N PRO A 220 -10.77 -7.16 -2.03
CA PRO A 220 -10.62 -6.27 -3.19
C PRO A 220 -9.37 -5.40 -3.19
N TYR A 221 -8.97 -4.85 -2.04
CA TYR A 221 -7.78 -4.01 -1.95
C TYR A 221 -7.01 -4.21 -0.65
N ILE A 222 -5.70 -4.42 -0.78
CA ILE A 222 -4.80 -4.67 0.33
C ILE A 222 -3.60 -3.74 0.17
N GLN A 223 -3.43 -2.82 1.11
CA GLN A 223 -2.24 -1.97 1.20
C GLN A 223 -1.29 -2.54 2.24
N VAL A 224 -0.10 -2.97 1.81
CA VAL A 224 0.99 -3.31 2.74
C VAL A 224 1.90 -2.10 2.89
N ASN A 225 2.05 -1.62 4.11
CA ASN A 225 2.93 -0.50 4.41
C ASN A 225 4.19 -0.98 5.12
N TRP A 226 5.35 -0.53 4.66
CA TRP A 226 6.64 -0.95 5.19
C TRP A 226 6.82 -0.56 6.65
N SER A 227 6.53 0.70 6.98
CA SER A 227 6.77 1.29 8.29
C SER A 227 5.66 2.23 8.74
N GLU A 228 5.42 2.37 10.04
CA GLU A 228 4.62 3.46 10.59
C GLU A 228 5.37 4.79 10.45
N TYR A 229 6.68 4.80 10.69
CA TYR A 229 7.50 6.00 10.64
C TYR A 229 8.32 6.05 9.36
N VAL A 230 8.37 7.21 8.71
CA VAL A 230 9.24 7.39 7.53
C VAL A 230 10.70 7.41 7.93
N GLU A 231 11.01 7.85 9.14
CA GLU A 231 12.35 8.00 9.66
C GLU A 231 13.04 6.65 9.86
N THR A 232 14.32 6.61 9.53
CA THR A 232 15.11 5.43 9.83
C THR A 232 15.45 5.33 11.33
N PHE A 233 15.66 6.46 12.00
CA PHE A 233 16.08 6.53 13.40
C PHE A 233 15.25 7.55 14.18
N SER A 234 14.32 7.08 15.00
CA SER A 234 13.57 7.86 15.99
C SER A 234 13.24 6.97 17.20
N PRO A 235 12.87 7.52 18.38
CA PRO A 235 12.59 6.73 19.58
C PRO A 235 11.52 5.63 19.39
N ASN A 236 10.70 5.71 18.35
CA ASN A 236 9.66 4.73 18.03
C ASN A 236 9.73 4.22 16.58
N CYS A 237 10.83 4.48 15.85
CA CYS A 237 10.91 4.12 14.43
C CYS A 237 10.95 2.60 14.20
N ASP A 238 10.46 2.21 13.04
CA ASP A 238 10.51 0.85 12.50
C ASP A 238 11.34 0.77 11.21
N PHE A 239 12.29 1.71 11.07
CA PHE A 239 13.25 1.83 9.97
C PHE A 239 12.55 2.07 8.63
N GLY A 240 11.95 3.24 8.50
CA GLY A 240 11.40 3.72 7.24
C GLY A 240 12.48 4.13 6.23
N TRP A 241 12.02 4.64 5.10
CA TRP A 241 12.85 4.93 3.93
C TRP A 241 13.47 6.35 3.92
N ASP A 242 13.37 7.09 5.01
CA ASP A 242 14.01 8.40 5.18
C ASP A 242 15.48 8.28 5.58
N THR A 243 16.29 8.01 4.55
CA THR A 243 17.71 7.65 4.62
C THR A 243 18.65 8.84 4.44
N HIS A 244 18.42 9.96 5.15
CA HIS A 244 19.32 11.11 5.17
C HIS A 244 20.67 10.86 5.87
N ILE A 245 20.80 9.70 6.50
CA ILE A 245 22.00 9.16 7.14
C ILE A 245 22.04 7.64 6.93
N PHE A 246 23.23 7.05 6.96
CA PHE A 246 23.46 5.60 6.81
C PHE A 246 22.78 4.97 5.58
N ASN A 247 22.57 5.76 4.52
CA ASN A 247 21.79 5.32 3.36
C ASN A 247 22.30 4.01 2.76
N PHE A 248 23.62 3.87 2.60
CA PHE A 248 24.18 2.71 1.93
C PHE A 248 24.18 1.48 2.83
N GLU A 249 24.54 1.63 4.10
CA GLU A 249 24.48 0.58 5.11
C GLU A 249 23.04 0.06 5.26
N LEU A 250 22.07 0.96 5.36
CA LEU A 250 20.66 0.59 5.46
C LEU A 250 20.12 -0.10 4.20
N LEU A 251 20.57 0.30 3.01
CA LEU A 251 20.21 -0.37 1.77
C LEU A 251 20.80 -1.79 1.73
N GLN A 252 22.09 -1.94 2.01
CA GLN A 252 22.79 -3.22 1.93
C GLN A 252 22.36 -4.21 3.02
N ASP A 253 22.26 -3.75 4.26
CA ASP A 253 22.14 -4.65 5.42
C ASP A 253 20.67 -4.87 5.84
N ARG A 254 19.73 -4.10 5.27
CA ARG A 254 18.33 -4.15 5.69
C ARG A 254 17.32 -4.01 4.55
N HIS A 255 17.24 -2.84 3.93
CA HIS A 255 16.13 -2.47 3.06
C HIS A 255 16.11 -3.31 1.78
N CYS A 256 17.22 -3.42 1.06
CA CYS A 256 17.28 -4.24 -0.15
C CYS A 256 17.07 -5.73 0.17
N PRO A 257 17.78 -6.37 1.12
CA PRO A 257 17.56 -7.79 1.41
C PRO A 257 16.12 -8.12 1.82
N ILE A 258 15.46 -7.26 2.62
CA ILE A 258 14.08 -7.50 3.06
C ILE A 258 13.11 -7.31 1.90
N LEU A 259 13.23 -6.24 1.12
CA LEU A 259 12.35 -5.97 -0.02
C LEU A 259 12.53 -7.04 -1.11
N ASP A 260 13.77 -7.35 -1.48
CA ASP A 260 14.12 -8.32 -2.51
C ASP A 260 13.53 -9.69 -2.19
N ARG A 261 13.63 -10.12 -0.93
CA ARG A 261 13.10 -11.39 -0.44
C ARG A 261 11.57 -11.40 -0.39
N ALA A 262 10.96 -10.45 0.32
CA ALA A 262 9.53 -10.46 0.59
C ALA A 262 8.69 -10.24 -0.68
N TYR A 263 9.07 -9.26 -1.50
CA TYR A 263 8.32 -8.92 -2.71
C TYR A 263 8.50 -9.98 -3.81
N SER A 264 9.71 -10.55 -3.97
CA SER A 264 9.91 -11.69 -4.88
C SER A 264 9.12 -12.93 -4.46
N ALA A 265 9.05 -13.22 -3.15
CA ALA A 265 8.26 -14.34 -2.64
C ALA A 265 6.76 -14.15 -2.89
N LEU A 266 6.26 -12.91 -2.76
CA LEU A 266 4.87 -12.57 -3.06
C LEU A 266 4.55 -12.74 -4.55
N ILE A 267 5.41 -12.24 -5.45
CA ILE A 267 5.25 -12.44 -6.90
C ILE A 267 5.22 -13.93 -7.24
N ASP A 268 6.16 -14.71 -6.69
CA ASP A 268 6.22 -16.14 -6.96
C ASP A 268 4.99 -16.87 -6.43
N ASP A 269 4.50 -16.56 -5.22
CA ASP A 269 3.30 -17.20 -4.69
C ASP A 269 2.04 -16.88 -5.49
N LEU A 270 1.83 -15.61 -5.86
CA LEU A 270 0.68 -15.24 -6.68
C LEU A 270 0.77 -15.89 -8.06
N SER A 271 1.96 -15.98 -8.64
CA SER A 271 2.21 -16.65 -9.91
C SER A 271 1.96 -18.17 -9.83
N ASP A 272 2.55 -18.85 -8.83
CA ASP A 272 2.46 -20.29 -8.66
C ASP A 272 1.02 -20.75 -8.35
N ARG A 273 0.20 -19.86 -7.78
CA ARG A 273 -1.21 -20.10 -7.48
C ARG A 273 -2.16 -19.67 -8.59
N GLY A 274 -1.65 -19.12 -9.69
CA GLY A 274 -2.47 -18.60 -10.79
C GLY A 274 -3.30 -17.37 -10.42
N MET A 275 -2.95 -16.67 -9.34
CA MET A 275 -3.62 -15.45 -8.88
C MET A 275 -3.03 -14.19 -9.51
N LEU A 276 -1.83 -14.25 -10.07
CA LEU A 276 -1.22 -13.08 -10.69
C LEU A 276 -2.03 -12.60 -11.92
N ASP A 277 -2.78 -13.49 -12.58
CA ASP A 277 -3.59 -13.15 -13.74
C ASP A 277 -4.76 -12.21 -13.39
N ASP A 278 -5.35 -12.33 -12.18
CA ASP A 278 -6.49 -11.53 -11.72
C ASP A 278 -6.16 -10.56 -10.57
N THR A 279 -4.94 -10.63 -10.03
CA THR A 279 -4.46 -9.76 -8.95
C THR A 279 -3.42 -8.77 -9.45
N LEU A 280 -3.73 -7.47 -9.35
CA LEU A 280 -2.77 -6.40 -9.61
C LEU A 280 -1.85 -6.18 -8.40
N LEU A 281 -0.56 -6.40 -8.56
CA LEU A 281 0.45 -6.17 -7.54
C LEU A 281 1.33 -4.96 -7.90
N ILE A 282 1.38 -3.98 -7.01
CA ILE A 282 2.13 -2.73 -7.20
C ILE A 282 3.10 -2.51 -6.04
N ALA A 283 4.33 -2.11 -6.35
CA ALA A 283 5.27 -1.53 -5.39
C ALA A 283 5.62 -0.11 -5.81
N MET A 284 5.35 0.85 -4.92
CA MET A 284 5.56 2.27 -5.16
C MET A 284 5.81 3.00 -3.83
N GLY A 285 6.68 4.01 -3.86
CA GLY A 285 6.85 4.99 -2.78
C GLY A 285 6.31 6.37 -3.17
N GLU A 286 6.35 7.30 -2.24
CA GLU A 286 5.87 8.67 -2.42
C GLU A 286 6.75 9.54 -3.31
N PHE A 287 8.06 9.28 -3.31
CA PHE A 287 9.06 9.89 -4.17
C PHE A 287 10.35 9.05 -4.16
N GLY A 288 11.36 9.48 -4.91
CA GLY A 288 12.68 8.87 -4.93
C GLY A 288 13.67 9.50 -3.94
N ARG A 289 14.92 9.06 -4.04
CA ARG A 289 16.07 9.64 -3.34
C ARG A 289 17.05 10.21 -4.35
N THR A 290 17.67 11.35 -4.04
CA THR A 290 18.52 12.07 -5.00
C THR A 290 19.56 11.15 -5.62
N PRO A 291 19.78 11.20 -6.94
CA PRO A 291 20.84 10.42 -7.58
C PRO A 291 22.25 10.90 -7.16
N LYS A 292 22.36 12.20 -6.87
CA LYS A 292 23.53 12.84 -6.27
C LYS A 292 23.61 12.54 -4.77
N ILE A 293 24.81 12.15 -4.33
CA ILE A 293 25.11 11.86 -2.93
C ILE A 293 25.27 13.18 -2.16
N SER A 294 24.64 13.29 -0.99
CA SER A 294 24.73 14.48 -0.14
C SER A 294 26.05 14.50 0.66
N ASN A 295 26.34 15.64 1.30
CA ASN A 295 27.55 15.81 2.11
C ASN A 295 27.59 14.89 3.36
N ARG A 296 26.50 14.17 3.64
CA ARG A 296 26.40 13.18 4.73
C ARG A 296 26.65 11.75 4.26
N ALA A 297 27.20 11.57 3.05
CA ALA A 297 27.31 10.26 2.39
C ALA A 297 25.95 9.53 2.31
N ALA A 298 24.88 10.30 2.12
CA ALA A 298 23.51 9.83 2.09
C ALA A 298 22.76 10.43 0.88
N ARG A 299 21.43 10.42 0.89
CA ARG A 299 20.59 10.97 -0.18
C ARG A 299 19.44 11.79 0.39
N GLU A 300 19.05 12.82 -0.36
CA GLU A 300 17.95 13.71 0.01
C GLU A 300 16.64 13.26 -0.68
N HIS A 301 15.52 13.90 -0.35
CA HIS A 301 14.23 13.69 -1.03
C HIS A 301 14.30 14.05 -2.51
N HIS A 302 13.62 13.28 -3.37
CA HIS A 302 13.65 13.50 -4.81
C HIS A 302 12.31 13.20 -5.49
N LYS A 303 11.47 14.23 -5.58
CA LYS A 303 10.16 14.19 -6.24
C LYS A 303 10.21 14.13 -7.77
N ASP A 304 11.33 14.54 -8.36
CA ASP A 304 11.39 14.86 -9.79
C ASP A 304 11.69 13.65 -10.68
N CYS A 305 12.08 12.50 -10.12
CA CYS A 305 12.20 11.23 -10.84
C CYS A 305 12.26 10.04 -9.88
N TYR A 306 11.39 9.04 -10.04
CA TYR A 306 11.46 7.78 -9.29
C TYR A 306 10.81 6.63 -10.07
N PHE A 307 10.67 5.46 -9.44
CA PHE A 307 10.14 4.26 -10.09
C PHE A 307 8.95 3.64 -9.35
N SER A 308 8.17 2.86 -10.08
CA SER A 308 7.20 1.91 -9.54
C SER A 308 7.29 0.58 -10.28
N ILE A 309 6.85 -0.50 -9.65
CA ILE A 309 6.81 -1.86 -10.20
C ILE A 309 5.37 -2.36 -10.24
N TRP A 310 4.97 -2.95 -11.36
CA TRP A 310 3.61 -3.40 -11.65
C TRP A 310 3.65 -4.84 -12.16
N ALA A 311 2.86 -5.73 -11.57
CA ALA A 311 2.76 -7.12 -11.97
C ALA A 311 1.30 -7.58 -11.92
N GLY A 312 0.94 -8.50 -12.82
CA GLY A 312 -0.38 -9.14 -12.80
C GLY A 312 -1.53 -8.22 -13.20
N GLY A 313 -2.77 -8.71 -13.03
CA GLY A 313 -3.98 -7.93 -13.30
C GLY A 313 -4.09 -7.42 -14.75
N GLY A 314 -3.59 -8.19 -15.71
CA GLY A 314 -3.57 -7.84 -17.14
C GLY A 314 -2.39 -6.96 -17.58
N ILE A 315 -1.49 -6.56 -16.69
CA ILE A 315 -0.29 -5.79 -17.03
C ILE A 315 0.67 -6.66 -17.85
N GLU A 316 1.12 -6.16 -19.01
CA GLU A 316 2.14 -6.85 -19.78
C GLU A 316 3.49 -6.83 -19.04
N PRO A 317 4.10 -7.98 -18.72
CA PRO A 317 5.32 -8.04 -17.95
C PRO A 317 6.56 -7.90 -18.85
N GLY A 318 7.75 -7.78 -18.24
CA GLY A 318 9.01 -7.76 -18.99
C GLY A 318 9.25 -6.45 -19.75
N ARG A 319 8.68 -5.34 -19.26
CA ARG A 319 8.84 -4.01 -19.87
C ARG A 319 9.47 -2.98 -18.94
N VAL A 320 10.04 -1.97 -19.56
CA VAL A 320 10.47 -0.73 -18.92
C VAL A 320 9.70 0.40 -19.59
N ILE A 321 8.97 1.19 -18.79
CA ILE A 321 8.22 2.36 -19.25
C ILE A 321 8.93 3.60 -18.75
N GLY A 322 9.22 4.49 -19.69
CA GLY A 322 9.86 5.76 -19.43
C GLY A 322 11.38 5.68 -19.27
N GLU A 323 12.01 6.85 -19.39
CA GLU A 323 13.45 7.05 -19.35
C GLU A 323 13.75 8.33 -18.57
N SER A 324 14.80 8.27 -17.75
CA SER A 324 15.36 9.43 -17.06
C SER A 324 16.62 9.92 -17.77
N ASP A 325 17.04 11.16 -17.48
CA ASP A 325 18.30 11.66 -17.99
C ASP A 325 19.50 10.80 -17.52
N ALA A 326 20.68 11.06 -18.09
CA ALA A 326 21.88 10.28 -17.80
C ALA A 326 22.30 10.27 -16.31
N LYS A 327 21.77 11.19 -15.50
CA LYS A 327 22.01 11.29 -14.06
C LYS A 327 20.84 10.79 -13.22
N ALA A 328 19.73 10.42 -13.85
CA ALA A 328 18.45 10.08 -13.22
C ALA A 328 17.86 11.23 -12.38
N GLU A 329 18.10 12.50 -12.77
CA GLU A 329 17.56 13.68 -12.07
C GLU A 329 16.14 14.02 -12.53
N HIS A 330 15.84 13.83 -13.82
CA HIS A 330 14.53 14.12 -14.40
C HIS A 330 14.13 13.07 -15.44
N PRO A 331 12.81 12.82 -15.63
CA PRO A 331 12.32 12.07 -16.78
C PRO A 331 12.57 12.84 -18.08
N ILE A 332 13.04 12.15 -19.12
CA ILE A 332 13.14 12.70 -20.49
C ILE A 332 11.99 12.23 -21.39
N THR A 333 11.27 11.20 -20.94
CA THR A 333 9.99 10.77 -21.53
C THR A 333 8.82 11.35 -20.75
N ARG A 334 7.58 11.05 -21.20
CA ARG A 334 6.34 11.42 -20.51
C ARG A 334 6.41 11.10 -19.00
N PRO A 335 6.29 12.12 -18.13
CA PRO A 335 6.20 11.90 -16.69
C PRO A 335 4.90 11.17 -16.33
N ILE A 336 4.97 10.24 -15.38
CA ILE A 336 3.82 9.54 -14.83
C ILE A 336 3.56 10.05 -13.41
N THR A 337 2.32 10.46 -13.14
CA THR A 337 1.92 11.00 -11.84
C THR A 337 1.14 10.00 -10.99
N PRO A 338 1.11 10.16 -9.65
CA PRO A 338 0.26 9.35 -8.78
C PRO A 338 -1.24 9.39 -9.11
N LEU A 339 -1.74 10.49 -9.70
CA LEU A 339 -3.13 10.55 -10.18
C LEU A 339 -3.37 9.56 -11.32
N GLN A 340 -2.40 9.40 -12.22
CA GLN A 340 -2.48 8.41 -13.30
C GLN A 340 -2.38 6.98 -12.78
N VAL A 341 -1.58 6.76 -11.72
CA VAL A 341 -1.52 5.48 -11.00
C VAL A 341 -2.90 5.13 -10.45
N GLY A 342 -3.51 6.01 -9.66
CA GLY A 342 -4.85 5.79 -9.12
C GLY A 342 -5.92 5.57 -10.18
N THR A 343 -5.85 6.34 -11.28
CA THR A 343 -6.75 6.18 -12.42
C THR A 343 -6.60 4.83 -13.10
N THR A 344 -5.37 4.34 -13.26
CA THR A 344 -5.08 3.05 -13.87
C THR A 344 -5.53 1.90 -12.98
N ILE A 345 -5.29 1.97 -11.66
CA ILE A 345 -5.80 1.00 -10.68
C ILE A 345 -7.34 0.95 -10.76
N ALA A 346 -8.01 2.10 -10.71
CA ALA A 346 -9.46 2.17 -10.77
C ALA A 346 -10.01 1.59 -12.09
N GLU A 347 -9.37 1.89 -13.23
CA GLU A 347 -9.75 1.33 -14.54
C GLU A 347 -9.64 -0.20 -14.56
N LEU A 348 -8.52 -0.75 -14.10
CA LEU A 348 -8.28 -2.20 -14.03
C LEU A 348 -9.25 -2.91 -13.07
N CYS A 349 -9.70 -2.22 -12.02
CA CYS A 349 -10.75 -2.70 -11.12
C CYS A 349 -12.18 -2.50 -11.67
N GLY A 350 -12.37 -2.08 -12.92
CA GLY A 350 -13.69 -1.88 -13.54
C GLY A 350 -14.43 -0.63 -13.08
N ILE A 351 -13.73 0.31 -12.43
CA ILE A 351 -14.24 1.62 -12.02
C ILE A 351 -13.85 2.63 -13.11
N GLY A 352 -14.49 2.52 -14.28
CA GLY A 352 -14.23 3.39 -15.44
C GLY A 352 -14.66 4.86 -15.23
N ALA A 353 -14.44 5.69 -16.26
CA ALA A 353 -14.62 7.14 -16.19
C ALA A 353 -15.98 7.60 -15.63
N ARG A 354 -17.09 6.97 -16.04
CA ARG A 354 -18.44 7.30 -15.55
C ARG A 354 -18.57 7.09 -14.03
N LYS A 355 -18.15 5.93 -13.52
CA LYS A 355 -18.21 5.62 -12.09
C LYS A 355 -17.34 6.59 -11.28
N ARG A 356 -16.13 6.90 -11.77
CA ARG A 356 -15.24 7.88 -11.12
C ARG A 356 -15.89 9.27 -11.04
N ALA A 357 -16.53 9.72 -12.12
CA ALA A 357 -17.25 10.99 -12.17
C ALA A 357 -18.45 11.03 -11.19
N GLU A 358 -19.24 9.95 -11.13
CA GLU A 358 -20.36 9.81 -10.18
C GLU A 358 -19.88 9.86 -8.72
N MET A 359 -18.72 9.28 -8.44
CA MET A 359 -18.09 9.31 -7.12
C MET A 359 -17.33 10.61 -6.83
N LYS A 360 -17.10 11.47 -7.84
CA LYS A 360 -16.28 12.68 -7.77
C LYS A 360 -14.86 12.40 -7.29
N VAL A 361 -14.23 11.37 -7.84
CA VAL A 361 -12.87 10.93 -7.49
C VAL A 361 -11.98 10.90 -8.73
N LEU A 362 -10.67 11.08 -8.55
CA LEU A 362 -9.65 10.98 -9.61
C LEU A 362 -9.94 11.90 -10.82
N ASP A 363 -10.52 13.07 -10.55
CA ASP A 363 -10.78 14.08 -11.58
C ASP A 363 -9.50 14.53 -12.30
N GLY A 364 -9.58 14.70 -13.62
CA GLY A 364 -8.44 15.01 -14.47
C GLY A 364 -7.42 13.88 -14.67
N GLY A 365 -7.63 12.71 -14.07
CA GLY A 365 -6.74 11.56 -14.19
C GLY A 365 -6.83 10.87 -15.56
N SER A 366 -5.70 10.33 -16.02
CA SER A 366 -5.61 9.53 -17.25
C SER A 366 -4.96 8.18 -16.99
N VAL A 367 -5.37 7.18 -17.75
CA VAL A 367 -4.81 5.83 -17.66
C VAL A 367 -3.39 5.82 -18.25
N ILE A 368 -2.51 5.02 -17.67
CA ILE A 368 -1.18 4.74 -18.20
C ILE A 368 -1.33 3.66 -19.28
N HIS A 369 -1.61 4.07 -20.51
CA HIS A 369 -1.87 3.14 -21.61
C HIS A 369 -0.69 2.23 -21.94
N GLU A 370 0.54 2.61 -21.58
CA GLU A 370 1.73 1.80 -21.79
C GLU A 370 1.76 0.53 -20.92
N LEU A 371 0.91 0.45 -19.90
CA LEU A 371 0.75 -0.71 -19.01
C LEU A 371 -0.26 -1.77 -19.50
N ILE A 372 -1.17 -1.40 -20.40
CA ILE A 372 -2.36 -2.19 -20.81
C ILE A 372 -2.39 -2.54 -22.29
#